data_AF-A0A0R3TCM5-F1
#
_entry.id   AF-A0A0R3TCM5-F1
#
_cell.length_a   1.000
_cell.length_b   1.000
_cell.length_c   1.000
_cell.angle_alpha   90.00
_cell.angle_beta   90.00
_cell.angle_gamma   90.00
#
_symmetry.space_group_name_H-M   'P 1'
#
loop_
_entity.id
_entity.type
_entity.pdbx_description
1 polymer ?
#
loop_
_entity_poly.entity_id
_entity_poly.type
_entity_poly.pdbx_seq_one_letter_code
_entity_poly.pdbx_strand_id
1 'polypeptide(L)'
;MVLIGNKVDLSVRTVETAKAEAVAEEYNIPYVETSAKTRQGVEEAFFTLVREIRKFVSSLFFICLGFLVFLMNSLINFTSFSLLCI
;
A
#
# COMPACT_ATOMS: atom_id res chain seq x y z
N MET A 1 0.35 2.90 3.56
CA MET A 1 0.65 3.76 4.73
C MET A 1 2.15 3.61 5.04
N VAL A 2 2.84 4.63 5.55
CA VAL A 2 4.31 4.62 5.76
C VAL A 2 4.63 5.26 7.11
N LEU A 3 5.51 4.65 7.91
CA LEU A 3 5.98 5.19 9.18
C LEU A 3 7.27 6.00 8.97
N ILE A 4 7.31 7.24 9.49
CA ILE A 4 8.46 8.13 9.30
C ILE A 4 9.05 8.53 10.66
N GLY A 5 10.30 8.12 10.91
CA GLY A 5 11.09 8.58 12.06
C GLY A 5 11.79 9.89 11.74
N ASN A 6 11.17 11.03 12.02
CA ASN A 6 11.77 12.35 11.77
C ASN A 6 12.78 12.75 12.87
N LYS A 7 13.70 13.68 12.54
CA LYS A 7 14.72 14.27 13.42
C LYS A 7 15.89 13.34 13.76
N VAL A 8 16.37 12.53 12.80
CA VAL A 8 17.59 11.71 12.96
C VAL A 8 18.85 12.54 13.26
N ASP A 9 18.84 13.84 12.99
CA ASP A 9 19.95 14.76 13.29
C ASP A 9 20.18 14.99 14.80
N LEU A 10 19.21 14.66 15.66
CA LEU A 10 19.37 14.76 17.10
C LEU A 10 20.01 13.49 17.65
N SER A 11 21.13 13.65 18.37
CA SER A 11 21.84 12.54 19.04
C SER A 11 21.06 11.96 20.22
N VAL A 12 20.11 12.71 20.79
CA VAL A 12 19.25 12.26 21.88
C VAL A 12 17.99 11.60 21.29
N ARG A 13 18.05 10.28 21.12
CA ARG A 13 16.88 9.47 20.73
C ARG A 13 16.20 8.87 21.94
N THR A 14 14.90 9.14 22.09
CA THR A 14 14.04 8.52 23.10
C THR A 14 13.54 7.13 22.65
N VAL A 15 13.52 6.88 21.33
CA VAL A 15 13.05 5.64 20.73
C VAL A 15 14.18 5.04 19.91
N GLU A 16 14.52 3.79 20.19
CA GLU A 16 15.48 3.02 19.40
C GLU A 16 14.87 2.63 18.05
N THR A 17 15.71 2.61 17.00
CA THR A 17 15.32 2.21 15.64
C THR A 17 14.67 0.84 15.62
N ALA A 18 15.25 -0.14 16.33
CA ALA A 18 14.72 -1.50 16.40
C ALA A 18 13.27 -1.55 16.93
N LYS A 19 12.92 -0.68 17.89
CA LYS A 19 11.57 -0.59 18.41
C LYS A 19 10.60 0.01 17.39
N ALA A 20 11.04 1.03 16.65
CA ALA A 20 10.24 1.63 15.60
C ALA A 20 10.03 0.68 14.42
N GLU A 21 11.05 -0.09 14.06
CA GLU A 21 10.99 -1.14 13.04
C GLU A 21 10.01 -2.25 13.44
N ALA A 22 10.10 -2.76 14.69
CA ALA A 22 9.17 -3.78 15.17
C ALA A 22 7.69 -3.33 15.10
N VAL A 23 7.43 -2.06 15.43
CA VAL A 23 6.08 -1.47 15.30
C VAL A 23 5.67 -1.34 13.84
N ALA A 24 6.59 -0.97 12.95
CA ALA A 24 6.31 -0.88 11.52
C ALA A 24 5.99 -2.26 10.91
N GLU A 25 6.71 -3.30 11.34
CA GLU A 25 6.44 -4.69 10.98
C GLU A 25 5.08 -5.16 11.50
N GLU A 26 4.72 -4.83 12.75
CA GLU A 26 3.40 -5.15 13.32
C GLU A 26 2.26 -4.56 12.48
N TYR A 27 2.42 -3.33 12.00
CA TYR A 27 1.45 -2.68 11.12
C TYR A 27 1.62 -3.02 9.63
N ASN A 28 2.61 -3.84 9.26
CA ASN A 28 2.98 -4.15 7.87
C ASN A 28 3.16 -2.89 7.00
N ILE A 29 3.78 -1.85 7.55
CA ILE A 29 4.09 -0.61 6.85
C ILE A 29 5.61 -0.41 6.77
N PRO A 30 6.13 0.17 5.67
CA PRO A 30 7.54 0.51 5.60
C PRO A 30 7.89 1.61 6.60
N TYR A 31 9.09 1.51 7.18
CA TYR A 31 9.69 2.50 8.06
C TYR A 31 10.82 3.24 7.35
N VAL A 32 10.84 4.57 7.46
CA VAL A 32 11.92 5.41 6.91
C VAL A 32 12.34 6.46 7.93
N GLU A 33 13.65 6.56 8.19
CA GLU A 33 14.21 7.62 9.02
C GLU A 33 14.53 8.85 8.18
N THR A 34 14.15 10.02 8.66
CA THR A 34 14.35 11.27 7.94
C THR A 34 14.83 12.38 8.87
N SER A 35 15.50 13.38 8.31
CA SER A 35 15.67 14.67 8.94
C SER A 35 15.27 15.75 7.96
N ALA A 36 14.17 16.44 8.26
CA ALA A 36 13.75 17.61 7.50
C ALA A 36 14.81 18.73 7.52
N LYS A 37 15.65 18.79 8.56
CA LYS A 37 16.69 19.82 8.73
C LYS A 37 17.89 19.59 7.82
N THR A 38 18.38 18.35 7.74
CA THR A 38 19.53 17.99 6.87
C THR A 38 19.09 17.51 5.49
N ARG A 39 17.78 17.43 5.23
CA ARG A 39 17.15 16.81 4.04
C ARG A 39 17.51 15.33 3.86
N GLN A 40 18.06 14.68 4.87
CA GLN A 40 18.39 13.26 4.83
C GLN A 40 17.11 12.42 4.81
N GLY A 41 17.04 11.44 3.90
CA GLY A 41 15.95 10.45 3.82
C GLY A 41 14.60 11.01 3.33
N VAL A 42 14.47 12.31 3.10
CA VAL A 42 13.18 12.94 2.71
C VAL A 42 12.71 12.47 1.33
N GLU A 43 13.63 12.38 0.36
CA GLU A 43 13.31 11.88 -0.98
C GLU A 43 12.90 10.41 -0.94
N GLU A 44 13.63 9.58 -0.20
CA GLU A 44 13.34 8.15 -0.03
C GLU A 44 11.97 7.92 0.61
N ALA A 45 11.63 8.68 1.66
CA ALA A 45 10.33 8.62 2.29
C ALA A 45 9.21 8.99 1.30
N PHE A 46 9.42 10.03 0.49
CA PHE A 46 8.45 10.46 -0.52
C PHE A 46 8.25 9.39 -1.62
N PHE A 47 9.34 8.86 -2.17
CA PHE A 47 9.26 7.82 -3.20
C PHE A 47 8.61 6.53 -2.69
N THR A 48 8.88 6.15 -1.44
CA THR A 48 8.25 5.00 -0.78
C THR A 48 6.73 5.21 -0.67
N LEU A 49 6.30 6.39 -0.26
CA LEU A 49 4.89 6.78 -0.18
C LEU A 49 4.20 6.69 -1.55
N VAL A 50 4.81 7.26 -2.59
CA VAL A 50 4.26 7.25 -3.95
C VAL A 50 4.16 5.82 -4.50
N ARG A 51 5.16 4.97 -4.26
CA ARG A 51 5.13 3.56 -4.67
C ARG A 51 3.99 2.81 -4.02
N GLU A 52 3.77 3.01 -2.72
CA GLU A 52 2.65 2.38 -2.01
C GLU A 52 1.30 2.84 -2.58
N ILE A 53 1.10 4.13 -2.80
CA ILE A 53 -0.15 4.64 -3.42
C ILE A 53 -0.38 4.00 -4.80
N ARG A 54 0.66 3.91 -5.64
CA ARG A 54 0.54 3.28 -6.97
C ARG A 54 0.17 1.81 -6.90
N LYS A 55 0.73 1.04 -5.95
CA LYS A 55 0.34 -0.37 -5.72
C LYS A 55 -1.12 -0.50 -5.32
N PHE A 56 -1.60 0.36 -4.42
CA PHE A 56 -3.01 0.35 -3.98
C PHE A 56 -3.96 0.68 -5.13
N VAL A 57 -3.68 1.73 -5.90
CA VAL A 57 -4.51 2.13 -7.05
C VAL A 57 -4.52 1.04 -8.13
N SER A 58 -3.36 0.45 -8.43
CA SER A 58 -3.28 -0.64 -9.41
C SER A 58 -4.03 -1.89 -8.93
N SER A 59 -3.92 -2.24 -7.66
CA SER A 59 -4.61 -3.41 -7.10
C SER A 59 -6.14 -3.21 -7.13
N LEU A 60 -6.62 -2.02 -6.79
CA LEU A 60 -8.05 -1.69 -6.85
C LEU A 60 -8.59 -1.78 -8.28
N PHE A 61 -7.81 -1.35 -9.28
CA PHE A 61 -8.20 -1.47 -10.68
C PHE A 61 -8.39 -2.93 -11.11
N PHE A 62 -7.46 -3.82 -10.75
CA PHE A 62 -7.58 -5.24 -11.08
C PHE A 62 -8.72 -5.93 -10.33
N ILE A 63 -8.97 -5.57 -9.07
CA ILE A 63 -10.10 -6.11 -8.30
C ILE A 63 -11.42 -5.70 -8.96
N CYS A 64 -11.56 -4.42 -9.32
CA CYS A 64 -12.79 -3.92 -9.92
C CYS A 64 -13.04 -4.53 -11.31
N LEU A 65 -11.98 -4.65 -12.14
CA LEU A 65 -12.07 -5.29 -13.44
C LEU A 65 -12.37 -6.80 -13.33
N GLY A 66 -11.73 -7.49 -12.39
CA GLY A 66 -11.98 -8.91 -12.13
C GLY A 66 -13.42 -9.17 -11.67
N PHE A 67 -13.95 -8.31 -10.80
CA PHE A 67 -15.34 -8.39 -10.35
C PHE A 67 -16.34 -8.13 -11.49
N LEU A 68 -16.03 -7.16 -12.36
CA LEU A 68 -16.85 -6.87 -13.55
C LEU A 68 -16.86 -8.07 -14.53
N VAL A 69 -15.69 -8.68 -14.78
CA VAL A 69 -15.56 -9.88 -15.63
C VAL A 69 -16.30 -11.06 -15.01
N PHE A 70 -16.22 -11.26 -13.70
CA PHE A 70 -17.00 -12.29 -13.00
C PHE A 70 -18.51 -12.09 -13.18
N LEU A 71 -18.99 -10.86 -12.97
CA LEU A 71 -20.40 -10.49 -13.17
C LEU A 71 -20.87 -10.74 -14.61
N MET A 72 -20.07 -10.37 -15.61
CA MET A 72 -20.38 -10.61 -17.02
C MET A 72 -20.45 -12.11 -17.33
N ASN A 73 -19.51 -12.91 -16.81
CA ASN A 73 -19.52 -14.37 -17.01
C ASN A 73 -20.70 -15.07 -16.32
N SER A 74 -21.10 -14.62 -15.13
CA SER A 74 -22.31 -15.13 -14.46
C SER A 74 -23.59 -14.79 -15.23
N LEU A 75 -23.69 -13.58 -15.80
CA LEU A 75 -24.82 -13.19 -16.64
C LEU A 75 -24.88 -14.00 -17.95
N ILE A 76 -23.74 -14.22 -18.60
CA ILE A 76 -23.66 -15.05 -19.82
C ILE A 76 -24.11 -16.48 -19.52
N ASN A 77 -23.60 -17.10 -18.45
CA ASN A 77 -24.04 -18.43 -18.04
C ASN A 77 -25.55 -18.49 -17.74
N PHE A 78 -26.12 -17.43 -17.15
CA PHE A 78 -27.56 -17.35 -16.91
C PHE A 78 -28.36 -17.29 -18.22
N THR A 79 -27.93 -16.48 -19.20
CA THR A 79 -28.59 -16.41 -20.52
C THR A 79 -28.49 -17.71 -21.32
N SER A 80 -27.34 -18.41 -21.26
CA SER A 80 -27.17 -19.71 -21.90
C SER A 80 -28.06 -20.79 -21.28
N PHE A 81 -28.26 -20.77 -19.96
CA PHE A 81 -29.16 -21.71 -19.28
C PHE A 81 -30.62 -21.49 -19.65
N SER A 82 -31.05 -20.22 -19.78
CA SER A 82 -32.41 -19.89 -20.20
C SER A 82 -32.72 -20.26 -21.66
N LEU A 83 -31.74 -20.20 -22.57
CA LEU A 83 -31.93 -20.62 -23.96
C LEU A 83 -31.97 -22.13 -24.14
N LEU A 84 -31.38 -22.91 -23.24
CA LEU A 84 -31.37 -24.38 -23.31
C LEU A 84 -32.67 -25.01 -22.76
N CYS A 85 -33.45 -24.25 -21.99
CA CYS A 85 -34.71 -24.68 -21.39
C CYS A 85 -35.96 -24.31 -22.22
N ILE A 86 -35.79 -23.76 -23.43
CA ILE A 86 -36.85 -23.47 -24.41
C ILE A 86 -36.62 -24.39 -25.62
#